data_AF-B2FDC0-F1
#
_entry.id   AF-B2FDC0-F1
#
_cell.length_a   1.000
_cell.length_b   1.000
_cell.length_c   1.000
_cell.angle_alpha   90.00
_cell.angle_beta   90.00
_cell.angle_gamma   90.00
#
_symmetry.space_group_name_H-M   'P 1'
#
loop_
_entity.id
_entity.type
_entity.pdbx_description
1 polymer ?
#
loop_
_entity_poly.entity_id
_entity_poly.type
_entity_poly.pdbx_seq_one_letter_code
_entity_poly.pdbx_strand_id
1 'polypeptide(L)'
;MGTRPQTVGYGLADSPAGLAAWFYDKLADWVFTRGEPERVLSRDEILDNITLYWLTNTATSSGRIYWENNAVGNKLAEIVIPAAVTVFPGEVYRPPKSWAARAYRNLIYYNRVDRGGHFAAWEEPDLFSAELRAAFRSLR
;
A
#
# COMPACT_ATOMS: atom_id res chain seq x y z
N MET A 1 -7.21 13.15 3.52
CA MET A 1 -7.86 13.33 2.18
C MET A 1 -9.33 12.91 2.11
N GLY A 2 -9.88 12.15 3.06
CA GLY A 2 -11.25 11.62 2.95
C GLY A 2 -12.42 12.60 2.98
N THR A 3 -12.21 13.89 3.27
CA THR A 3 -13.28 14.91 3.39
C THR A 3 -13.12 16.10 2.44
N ARG A 4 -11.89 16.55 2.16
CA ARG A 4 -11.62 17.75 1.35
C ARG A 4 -10.37 17.53 0.46
N PRO A 5 -10.38 16.55 -0.46
CA PRO A 5 -9.22 16.26 -1.29
C PRO A 5 -8.83 17.45 -2.18
N GLN A 6 -9.80 18.23 -2.67
CA GLN A 6 -9.55 19.41 -3.49
C GLN A 6 -8.79 20.50 -2.72
N THR A 7 -9.15 20.77 -1.46
CA THR A 7 -8.55 21.85 -0.66
C THR A 7 -7.08 21.58 -0.35
N VAL A 8 -6.75 20.37 0.13
CA VAL A 8 -5.34 20.00 0.39
C VAL A 8 -4.54 19.92 -0.92
N GLY A 9 -5.20 19.50 -2.00
CA GLY A 9 -4.61 19.37 -3.32
C GLY A 9 -3.98 20.65 -3.88
N TYR A 10 -4.55 21.83 -3.59
CA TYR A 10 -3.97 23.10 -4.02
C TYR A 10 -2.53 23.30 -3.51
N GLY A 11 -2.28 23.01 -2.23
CA GLY A 11 -0.94 23.14 -1.65
C GLY A 11 0.04 22.10 -2.20
N LEU A 12 -0.44 20.88 -2.47
CA LEU A 12 0.37 19.79 -3.03
C LEU A 12 0.71 20.02 -4.51
N ALA A 13 -0.15 20.70 -5.25
CA ALA A 13 0.08 21.04 -6.66
C ALA A 13 1.03 22.23 -6.85
N ASP A 14 1.09 23.15 -5.88
CA ASP A 14 1.85 24.40 -6.00
C ASP A 14 3.23 24.32 -5.34
N SER A 15 3.43 23.40 -4.40
CA SER A 15 4.70 23.26 -3.65
C SER A 15 5.34 21.89 -3.82
N PRO A 16 6.49 21.77 -4.52
CA PRO A 16 7.18 20.48 -4.64
C PRO A 16 7.72 20.01 -3.28
N ALA A 17 8.11 20.93 -2.40
CA ALA A 17 8.51 20.59 -1.02
C ALA A 17 7.31 20.09 -0.19
N GLY A 18 6.14 20.72 -0.36
CA GLY A 18 4.90 20.29 0.28
C GLY A 18 4.46 18.89 -0.18
N LEU A 19 4.52 18.63 -1.50
CA LEU A 19 4.25 17.32 -2.06
C LEU A 19 5.24 16.27 -1.54
N ALA A 20 6.54 16.57 -1.59
CA ALA A 20 7.57 15.63 -1.15
C ALA A 20 7.41 15.27 0.33
N ALA A 21 7.20 16.26 1.21
CA ALA A 21 6.97 16.01 2.63
C ALA A 21 5.70 15.16 2.87
N TRP A 22 4.62 15.42 2.13
CA TRP A 22 3.37 14.68 2.24
C TRP A 22 3.52 13.18 1.92
N PHE A 23 4.31 12.86 0.89
CA PHE A 23 4.59 11.48 0.48
C PHE A 23 5.61 10.82 1.40
N TYR A 24 6.70 11.54 1.71
CA TYR A 24 7.79 11.05 2.53
C TYR A 24 7.31 10.66 3.94
N ASP A 25 6.37 11.40 4.53
CA ASP A 25 5.76 11.05 5.82
C ASP A 25 5.24 9.61 5.86
N LYS A 26 4.57 9.15 4.80
CA LYS A 26 4.05 7.78 4.72
C LYS A 26 5.13 6.77 4.42
N LEU A 27 6.09 7.11 3.58
CA LEU A 27 7.25 6.24 3.32
C LEU A 27 8.03 6.01 4.61
N ALA A 28 8.29 7.06 5.39
CA ALA A 28 8.99 6.96 6.66
C ALA A 28 8.23 6.12 7.70
N ASP A 29 6.90 6.25 7.80
CA ASP A 29 6.11 5.52 8.79
C ASP A 29 5.80 4.06 8.40
N TRP A 30 5.60 3.78 7.10
CA TRP A 30 5.00 2.52 6.64
C TRP A 30 5.99 1.49 6.08
N VAL A 31 7.23 1.88 5.84
CA VAL A 31 8.33 0.95 5.56
C VAL A 31 8.66 0.09 6.77
N PHE A 32 9.35 -1.03 6.52
CA PHE A 32 9.80 -1.94 7.57
C PHE A 32 10.74 -1.26 8.58
N THR A 33 11.64 -0.40 8.11
CA THR A 33 12.63 0.35 8.93
C THR A 33 12.09 1.70 9.39
N ARG A 34 10.90 1.70 10.02
CA ARG A 34 10.17 2.90 10.46
C ARG A 34 11.05 4.07 10.93
N GLY A 35 10.87 5.22 10.31
CA GLY A 35 11.64 6.45 10.54
C GLY A 35 12.92 6.55 9.71
N GLU A 36 13.35 5.48 9.06
CA GLU A 36 14.55 5.39 8.22
C GLU A 36 14.23 4.74 6.86
N PRO A 37 13.41 5.38 6.00
CA PRO A 37 13.00 4.78 4.72
C PRO A 37 14.18 4.50 3.78
N GLU A 38 15.26 5.28 3.89
CA GLU A 38 16.49 5.12 3.10
C GLU A 38 17.22 3.79 3.33
N ARG A 39 16.89 3.07 4.42
CA ARG A 39 17.46 1.75 4.71
C ARG A 39 16.84 0.63 3.86
N VAL A 40 15.68 0.86 3.27
CA VAL A 40 14.97 -0.13 2.44
C VAL A 40 14.65 0.37 1.03
N LEU A 41 14.53 1.68 0.84
CA LEU A 41 14.31 2.32 -0.44
C LEU A 41 15.38 3.38 -0.66
N SER A 42 16.05 3.39 -1.80
CA SER A 42 17.00 4.44 -2.12
C SER A 42 16.29 5.80 -2.27
N ARG A 43 17.07 6.87 -2.13
CA ARG A 43 16.56 8.24 -2.31
C ARG A 43 16.00 8.45 -3.71
N ASP A 44 16.64 7.88 -4.74
CA ASP A 44 16.20 8.02 -6.12
C ASP A 44 14.87 7.29 -6.35
N GLU A 45 14.70 6.09 -5.80
CA GLU A 45 13.41 5.39 -5.83
C GLU A 45 12.29 6.22 -5.19
N ILE A 46 12.54 6.78 -4.00
CA ILE A 46 11.58 7.64 -3.30
C ILE A 46 11.24 8.87 -4.16
N LEU A 47 12.25 9.52 -4.73
CA LEU A 47 12.06 10.70 -5.57
C LEU A 47 11.38 10.37 -6.90
N ASP A 48 11.59 9.20 -7.49
CA ASP A 48 10.90 8.75 -8.70
C ASP A 48 9.39 8.68 -8.46
N ASN A 49 8.97 8.11 -7.32
CA ASN A 49 7.57 8.08 -6.94
C ASN A 49 7.00 9.48 -6.74
N ILE A 50 7.67 10.35 -5.97
CA ILE A 50 7.23 11.74 -5.75
C ILE A 50 7.16 12.53 -7.08
N THR A 51 8.16 12.36 -7.94
CA THR A 51 8.28 13.04 -9.23
C THR A 51 7.15 12.65 -10.17
N LEU A 52 6.73 11.38 -10.17
CA LEU A 52 5.57 10.93 -10.94
C LEU A 52 4.32 11.75 -10.59
N TYR A 53 4.05 11.98 -9.31
CA TYR A 53 2.90 12.78 -8.88
C TYR A 53 3.05 14.27 -9.18
N TRP A 54 4.27 14.80 -9.05
CA TRP A 54 4.58 16.20 -9.36
C TRP A 54 4.36 16.50 -10.84
N LEU A 55 5.03 15.76 -11.74
CA LEU A 55 5.02 16.04 -13.18
C LEU A 55 3.65 15.79 -13.83
N THR A 56 2.85 14.91 -13.24
CA THR A 56 1.48 14.64 -13.72
C THR A 56 0.43 15.53 -13.04
N ASN A 57 0.80 16.28 -12.00
CA ASN A 57 -0.11 17.07 -11.16
C ASN A 57 -1.30 16.25 -10.63
N THR A 58 -1.02 15.04 -10.13
CA THR A 58 -2.07 14.05 -9.75
C THR A 58 -2.26 13.87 -8.25
N ALA A 59 -1.60 14.66 -7.40
CA ALA A 59 -1.81 14.59 -5.95
C ALA A 59 -3.29 14.81 -5.57
N THR A 60 -3.94 15.80 -6.20
CA THR A 60 -5.36 16.09 -5.96
C THR A 60 -6.27 14.98 -6.49
N SER A 61 -6.07 14.54 -7.73
CA SER A 61 -6.94 13.55 -8.37
C SER A 61 -6.82 12.18 -7.69
N SER A 62 -5.62 11.75 -7.34
CA SER A 62 -5.40 10.52 -6.55
C SER A 62 -6.06 10.61 -5.17
N GLY A 63 -6.04 11.77 -4.52
CA GLY A 63 -6.71 12.00 -3.24
C GLY A 63 -8.24 11.86 -3.27
N ARG A 64 -8.88 12.03 -4.44
CA ARG A 64 -10.35 11.95 -4.56
C ARG A 64 -10.89 10.54 -4.30
N ILE A 65 -10.08 9.49 -4.52
CA ILE A 65 -10.52 8.11 -4.21
C ILE A 65 -10.93 7.94 -2.74
N TYR A 66 -10.28 8.67 -1.83
CA TYR A 66 -10.63 8.64 -0.40
C TYR A 66 -11.98 9.28 -0.10
N TRP A 67 -12.35 10.32 -0.85
CA TRP A 67 -13.68 10.94 -0.74
C TRP A 67 -14.77 10.02 -1.28
N GLU A 68 -14.55 9.45 -2.47
CA GLU A 68 -15.51 8.54 -3.11
C GLU A 68 -15.74 7.28 -2.25
N ASN A 69 -14.67 6.66 -1.74
CA ASN A 69 -14.79 5.46 -0.90
C ASN A 69 -15.53 5.74 0.42
N ASN A 70 -15.37 6.93 1.00
CA ASN A 70 -16.13 7.32 2.19
C ASN A 70 -17.63 7.50 1.91
N ALA A 71 -18.00 7.90 0.68
CA ALA A 71 -19.40 8.14 0.31
C ALA A 71 -20.19 6.84 0.06
N VAL A 72 -19.54 5.79 -0.42
CA VAL A 72 -20.21 4.54 -0.84
C VAL A 72 -20.38 3.53 0.31
N GLY A 73 -19.61 3.68 1.40
CA GLY A 73 -19.61 2.77 2.54
C GLY A 73 -19.01 1.40 2.22
N ASN A 74 -18.60 0.65 3.26
CA ASN A 74 -18.00 -0.67 3.08
C ASN A 74 -19.08 -1.70 2.70
N LYS A 75 -19.17 -2.06 1.42
CA LYS A 75 -19.96 -3.21 0.98
C LYS A 75 -19.16 -4.49 1.24
N LEU A 76 -19.46 -5.15 2.36
CA LEU A 76 -18.91 -6.46 2.68
C LEU A 76 -19.70 -7.53 1.89
N ALA A 77 -19.24 -7.83 0.68
CA ALA A 77 -19.71 -8.99 -0.07
C ALA A 77 -18.85 -10.22 0.27
N GLU A 78 -19.46 -11.40 0.23
CA GLU A 78 -18.73 -12.65 0.36
C GLU A 78 -17.80 -12.85 -0.85
N ILE A 79 -16.53 -13.19 -0.60
CA ILE A 79 -15.53 -13.46 -1.64
C ILE A 79 -15.31 -14.96 -1.75
N VAL A 80 -15.80 -15.54 -2.85
CA VAL A 80 -15.78 -17.00 -3.10
C VAL A 80 -14.71 -17.45 -4.11
N ILE A 81 -14.09 -16.51 -4.82
CA ILE A 81 -12.97 -16.81 -5.72
C ILE A 81 -11.73 -17.23 -4.93
N PRO A 82 -10.80 -18.01 -5.52
CA PRO A 82 -9.53 -18.32 -4.88
C PRO A 82 -8.79 -17.05 -4.45
N ALA A 83 -8.42 -16.97 -3.18
CA ALA A 83 -7.71 -15.84 -2.60
C ALA A 83 -6.47 -16.30 -1.85
N ALA A 84 -5.41 -15.49 -1.89
CA ALA A 84 -4.17 -15.72 -1.19
C ALA A 84 -3.80 -14.48 -0.36
N VAL A 85 -3.23 -14.69 0.82
CA VAL A 85 -2.81 -13.61 1.72
C VAL A 85 -1.40 -13.87 2.23
N THR A 86 -0.50 -12.92 2.03
CA THR A 86 0.79 -12.84 2.73
C THR A 86 0.77 -11.65 3.66
N VAL A 87 1.12 -11.85 4.92
CA VAL A 87 1.21 -10.77 5.91
C VAL A 87 2.66 -10.41 6.14
N PHE A 88 3.01 -9.18 5.77
CA PHE A 88 4.31 -8.56 6.03
C PHE A 88 4.35 -7.96 7.45
N PRO A 89 5.46 -8.06 8.18
CA PRO A 89 5.53 -7.67 9.58
C PRO A 89 5.42 -6.16 9.80
N GLY A 90 5.85 -5.33 8.84
CA GLY A 90 5.78 -3.86 8.92
C GLY A 90 4.47 -3.25 8.44
N GLU A 91 3.55 -4.05 7.86
CA GLU A 91 2.24 -3.59 7.38
C GLU A 91 1.41 -2.94 8.50
N VAL A 92 0.67 -1.88 8.13
CA VAL A 92 -0.20 -1.09 9.02
C VAL A 92 -1.31 -1.97 9.59
N TYR A 93 -1.95 -2.79 8.75
CA TYR A 93 -3.00 -3.71 9.16
C TYR A 93 -2.65 -5.18 8.84
N ARG A 94 -2.49 -5.99 9.89
CA ARG A 94 -2.02 -7.39 9.79
C ARG A 94 -3.13 -8.37 10.17
N PRO A 95 -3.99 -8.81 9.23
CA PRO A 95 -5.12 -9.66 9.55
C PRO A 95 -4.66 -11.04 10.05
N PRO A 96 -5.22 -11.56 11.16
CA PRO A 96 -4.97 -12.94 11.56
C PRO A 96 -5.60 -13.91 10.55
N LYS A 97 -5.05 -15.13 10.45
CA LYS A 97 -5.55 -16.17 9.53
C LYS A 97 -7.03 -16.45 9.71
N SER A 98 -7.53 -16.44 10.95
CA SER A 98 -8.94 -16.65 11.26
C SER A 98 -9.85 -15.59 10.65
N TRP A 99 -9.40 -14.33 10.56
CA TRP A 99 -10.18 -13.26 9.94
C TRP A 99 -10.11 -13.35 8.41
N ALA A 100 -8.92 -13.63 7.86
CA ALA A 100 -8.76 -13.87 6.43
C ALA A 100 -9.65 -15.04 5.95
N ALA A 101 -9.67 -16.16 6.69
CA ALA A 101 -10.50 -17.32 6.35
C ALA A 101 -12.01 -17.04 6.46
N ARG A 102 -12.42 -16.08 7.29
CA ARG A 102 -13.82 -15.62 7.36
C ARG A 102 -14.20 -14.69 6.21
N ALA A 103 -13.26 -13.86 5.75
CA ALA A 103 -13.49 -12.93 4.65
C ALA A 103 -13.42 -13.62 3.28
N TYR A 104 -12.53 -14.61 3.13
CA TYR A 104 -12.29 -15.34 1.89
C TYR A 104 -12.66 -16.81 2.07
N ARG A 105 -13.79 -17.24 1.48
CA ARG A 105 -14.29 -18.61 1.62
C ARG A 105 -13.39 -19.65 0.94
N ASN A 106 -12.65 -19.23 -0.08
CA ASN A 106 -11.66 -20.03 -0.78
C ASN A 106 -10.24 -19.47 -0.58
N LEU A 107 -9.78 -19.45 0.67
CA LEU A 107 -8.42 -19.03 1.02
C LEU A 107 -7.41 -20.15 0.71
N ILE A 108 -6.78 -20.08 -0.46
CA ILE A 108 -5.86 -21.13 -0.96
C ILE A 108 -4.45 -21.02 -0.37
N TYR A 109 -4.08 -19.86 0.15
CA TYR A 109 -2.75 -19.60 0.71
C TYR A 109 -2.83 -18.55 1.82
N TYR A 110 -2.14 -18.82 2.92
CA TYR A 110 -1.92 -17.84 3.99
C TYR A 110 -0.52 -18.02 4.55
N ASN A 111 0.29 -16.97 4.52
CA ASN A 111 1.61 -16.98 5.11
C ASN A 111 1.93 -15.68 5.87
N ARG A 112 2.89 -15.77 6.79
CA ARG A 112 3.50 -14.62 7.48
C ARG A 112 4.99 -14.67 7.21
N VAL A 113 5.54 -13.57 6.72
CA VAL A 113 6.96 -13.44 6.45
C VAL A 113 7.66 -12.64 7.55
N ASP A 114 8.99 -12.62 7.53
CA ASP A 114 9.85 -12.08 8.59
C ASP A 114 10.40 -10.68 8.31
N ARG A 115 10.23 -10.16 7.08
CA ARG A 115 10.67 -8.82 6.67
C ARG A 115 9.71 -8.15 5.68
N GLY A 116 9.86 -6.85 5.51
CA GLY A 116 9.06 -6.00 4.62
C GLY A 116 7.91 -5.26 5.32
N GLY A 117 7.58 -4.08 4.79
CA GLY A 117 6.55 -3.18 5.27
C GLY A 117 5.31 -3.15 4.40
N HIS A 118 4.67 -1.97 4.34
CA HIS A 118 3.48 -1.73 3.54
C HIS A 118 3.76 -1.80 2.03
N PHE A 119 4.95 -1.39 1.60
CA PHE A 119 5.35 -1.37 0.20
C PHE A 119 6.06 -2.68 -0.18
N ALA A 120 5.46 -3.82 0.16
CA ALA A 120 6.08 -5.14 0.10
C ALA A 120 6.83 -5.47 -1.20
N ALA A 121 6.24 -5.16 -2.36
CA ALA A 121 6.87 -5.42 -3.65
C ALA A 121 8.06 -4.49 -3.95
N TRP A 122 8.08 -3.32 -3.33
CA TRP A 122 9.13 -2.32 -3.49
C TRP A 122 10.28 -2.55 -2.50
N GLU A 123 9.96 -2.85 -1.24
CA GLU A 123 10.95 -3.11 -0.18
C GLU A 123 11.60 -4.49 -0.34
N GLU A 124 10.84 -5.51 -0.75
CA GLU A 124 11.27 -6.91 -0.73
C GLU A 124 10.84 -7.64 -2.02
N PRO A 125 11.31 -7.21 -3.21
CA PRO A 125 10.81 -7.68 -4.50
C PRO A 125 10.96 -9.20 -4.70
N ASP A 126 12.07 -9.79 -4.22
CA ASP A 126 12.31 -11.23 -4.33
C ASP A 126 11.40 -12.05 -3.43
N LEU A 127 11.20 -11.60 -2.18
CA LEU A 127 10.31 -12.25 -1.22
C LEU A 127 8.85 -12.15 -1.69
N PHE A 128 8.43 -10.96 -2.12
CA PHE A 128 7.11 -10.74 -2.70
C PHE A 128 6.87 -11.67 -3.91
N SER A 129 7.86 -11.77 -4.80
CA SER A 129 7.78 -12.66 -5.97
C SER A 129 7.74 -14.14 -5.59
N ALA A 130 8.48 -14.56 -4.55
CA ALA A 130 8.45 -15.92 -4.03
C ALA A 130 7.08 -16.27 -3.44
N GLU A 131 6.49 -15.35 -2.68
CA GLU A 131 5.16 -15.50 -2.08
C GLU A 131 4.07 -15.58 -3.14
N LEU A 132 4.12 -14.75 -4.20
CA LEU A 132 3.21 -14.87 -5.35
C LEU A 132 3.31 -16.25 -6.02
N ARG A 133 4.53 -16.75 -6.25
CA ARG A 133 4.73 -18.07 -6.86
C ARG A 133 4.23 -19.20 -5.97
N ALA A 134 4.43 -19.10 -4.65
CA ALA A 134 3.94 -20.08 -3.68
C ALA A 134 2.40 -20.07 -3.62
N ALA A 135 1.80 -18.88 -3.51
CA ALA A 135 0.37 -18.66 -3.42
C ALA A 135 -0.41 -19.28 -4.59
N PHE A 136 0.09 -19.13 -5.81
CA PHE A 136 -0.57 -19.61 -7.02
C PHE A 136 -0.06 -20.97 -7.52
N ARG A 137 0.83 -21.65 -6.77
CA ARG A 137 1.38 -22.95 -7.19
C ARG A 137 0.31 -24.01 -7.40
N SER A 138 -0.75 -24.00 -6.59
CA SER A 138 -1.85 -24.98 -6.71
C SER A 138 -2.81 -24.71 -7.86
N LEU A 139 -2.68 -23.57 -8.56
CA LEU A 139 -3.55 -23.19 -9.68
C LEU A 139 -2.84 -23.28 -11.06
N ARG A 140 -1.62 -23.81 -11.11
CA ARG A 140 -0.82 -23.98 -12.32
C ARG A 140 -0.74 -25.44 -12.73
#